data_AF-A0A847VWD7-F1
#
_entry.id   AF-A0A847VWD7-F1
#
_cell.length_a   1.000
_cell.length_b   1.000
_cell.length_c   1.000
_cell.angle_alpha   90.00
_cell.angle_beta   90.00
_cell.angle_gamma   90.00
#
_symmetry.space_group_name_H-M   'P 1'
#
loop_
_entity.id
_entity.type
_entity.pdbx_description
1 polymer ?
#
loop_
_entity_poly.entity_id
_entity_poly.type
_entity_poly.pdbx_seq_one_letter_code
_entity_poly.pdbx_strand_id
1 'polypeptide(L)' 'MFQVDLKCADCGIAITELPFQPTGDKPVYCRACLQAKRA' A
#
# COMPACT_ATOMS: atom_id res chain seq x y z
N MET A 1 13.10 -5.49 3.65
CA MET A 1 12.04 -4.47 3.49
C MET A 1 12.48 -3.54 2.38
N PHE A 2 11.63 -3.29 1.39
CA PHE A 2 11.89 -2.35 0.31
C PHE A 2 11.30 -0.99 0.67
N GLN A 3 12.13 0.05 0.57
CA GLN A 3 11.68 1.43 0.67
C GLN A 3 10.95 1.78 -0.62
N VAL A 4 9.68 2.14 -0.50
CA VAL A 4 8.78 2.49 -1.61
C VAL A 4 8.22 3.88 -1.32
N ASP A 5 8.00 4.72 -2.32
CA ASP A 5 7.25 5.97 -2.14
C ASP A 5 5.96 5.85 -2.93
N LEU A 6 4.93 5.29 -2.28
CA LEU A 6 3.64 5.04 -2.91
C LEU A 6 2.50 5.54 -2.04
N LYS A 7 1.46 6.04 -2.67
CA LYS A 7 0.25 6.47 -1.98
C LYS A 7 -0.78 5.35 -2.00
N CYS A 8 -1.39 5.11 -0.85
CA CYS A 8 -2.55 4.26 -0.70
C CYS A 8 -3.64 4.68 -1.70
N ALA A 9 -4.09 3.75 -2.54
CA ALA A 9 -5.07 4.05 -3.59
C ALA A 9 -6.44 4.51 -3.06
N ASP A 10 -6.74 4.22 -1.79
CA ASP A 10 -8.02 4.50 -1.15
C ASP A 10 -7.97 5.77 -0.26
N CYS A 11 -6.86 5.92 0.45
CA CYS A 11 -6.71 6.89 1.53
C CYS A 11 -5.63 7.96 1.27
N GLY A 12 -4.81 7.79 0.23
CA GLY A 12 -3.72 8.72 -0.09
C GLY A 12 -2.52 8.70 0.86
N ILE A 13 -2.53 7.84 1.90
CA ILE A 13 -1.43 7.74 2.86
C ILE A 13 -0.14 7.29 2.18
N ALA A 14 0.99 7.91 2.55
CA ALA A 14 2.29 7.51 2.08
C ALA A 14 2.69 6.16 2.70
N ILE A 15 3.07 5.22 1.86
CA ILE A 15 3.60 3.91 2.20
C ILE A 15 5.07 3.98 1.86
N THR A 16 5.91 3.98 2.90
CA THR A 16 7.37 4.12 2.81
C THR A 16 8.09 2.78 2.76
N GLU A 17 7.45 1.70 3.22
CA GLU A 17 8.10 0.41 3.46
C GLU A 17 7.14 -0.74 3.15
N LEU A 18 7.56 -1.65 2.26
CA LEU A 18 6.84 -2.88 1.94
C LEU A 18 7.80 -4.08 1.88
N PRO A 19 7.37 -5.29 2.26
CA PRO A 19 8.21 -6.48 2.14
C PRO A 19 8.35 -6.98 0.69
N PHE A 20 7.61 -6.41 -0.26
CA PHE A 20 7.62 -6.75 -1.68
C PHE A 20 7.74 -5.48 -2.53
N GLN A 21 8.25 -5.62 -3.75
CA GLN A 21 8.32 -4.53 -4.71
C GLN A 21 6.96 -4.37 -5.41
N PRO A 22 6.30 -3.20 -5.31
CA PRO A 22 5.03 -2.95 -5.99
C PRO A 22 5.28 -2.81 -7.48
N THR A 23 4.66 -3.67 -8.28
CA THR A 23 4.86 -3.72 -9.74
C THR A 23 4.09 -2.65 -10.51
N GLY A 24 3.47 -1.67 -9.83
CA GLY A 24 2.66 -0.59 -10.45
C GLY A 24 1.33 -1.04 -11.08
N ASP A 25 1.20 -2.33 -11.37
CA ASP A 25 0.05 -2.95 -12.04
C ASP A 25 -1.18 -3.10 -11.11
N LYS A 26 -0.96 -3.13 -9.78
CA LYS A 26 -2.02 -3.34 -8.78
C LYS A 26 -2.08 -2.20 -7.78
N PRO A 27 -3.28 -1.71 -7.42
CA PRO A 27 -3.44 -0.67 -6.42
C PRO A 27 -2.94 -1.17 -5.06
N VAL A 28 -1.99 -0.44 -4.47
CA VAL A 28 -1.45 -0.74 -3.15
C VAL A 28 -2.33 -0.07 -2.10
N TYR A 29 -2.67 -0.83 -1.07
CA TYR A 29 -3.46 -0.35 0.06
C TYR A 29 -2.63 -0.36 1.34
N CYS A 30 -2.88 0.60 2.23
CA CYS A 30 -2.28 0.58 3.55
C CYS A 30 -2.93 -0.52 4.42
N ARG A 31 -2.28 -0.89 5.52
CA ARG A 31 -2.79 -1.92 6.45
C ARG A 31 -4.24 -1.67 6.90
N ALA A 32 -4.60 -0.39 7.12
CA ALA A 32 -5.92 0.00 7.58
C ALA A 32 -6.99 -0.20 6.51
N CYS A 33 -6.76 0.25 5.27
CA CYS A 33 -7.68 0.02 4.16
C CYS A 33 -7.80 -1.47 3.79
N LEU A 34 -6.69 -2.22 3.88
CA LEU A 34 -6.69 -3.68 3.69
C LEU A 34 -7.53 -4.38 4.77
N GLN A 35 -7.44 -3.92 6.02
CA GLN A 35 -8.24 -4.44 7.12
C GLN A 35 -9.72 -4.08 6.96
N ALA A 36 -10.02 -2.83 6.56
CA ALA A 36 -11.38 -2.38 6.30
C ALA A 36 -12.05 -3.13 5.12
N LYS A 37 -11.29 -3.46 4.06
CA LYS A 37 -11.79 -4.27 2.93
C LYS A 37 -11.96 -5.76 3.23
N ARG A 38 -11.33 -6.26 4.29
CA ARG A 38 -11.43 -7.67 4.70
C ARG A 38 -12.58 -7.94 5.68
N ALA A 39 -13.22 -6.88 6.19
CA ALA A 39 -14.38 -6.96 7.09
C ALA A 39 -15.69 -7.09 6.32
#